data_AF-A0AAN9C380-F1
#
_entry.id   AF-A0AAN9C380-F1
#
_cell.length_a   1.000
_cell.length_b   1.000
_cell.length_c   1.000
_cell.angle_alpha   90.00
_cell.angle_beta   90.00
_cell.angle_gamma   90.00
#
_symmetry.space_group_name_H-M   'P 1'
#
loop_
_entity.id
_entity.type
_entity.pdbx_description
1 polymer ?
#
loop_
_entity_poly.entity_id
_entity_poly.type
_entity_poly.pdbx_seq_one_letter_code
_entity_poly.pdbx_strand_id
1 'polypeptide(L)'
;MATTVTAAGNDKTKRSFEFRMSKKVAELTQVVHMLFTRNHEKEVEIEALKEAYEFEISEVIEDAQKRIGVLERLQEESMKHQAGDVDRIRKLLEGEFQSKEQDWDRKLEETERLLQEERSECQNLRDMLIGAQRDIENLRHSVSKQMNSQVDETTRREREVEKLRKQVAQLEQSLRECSKEGGELVKELQRNNDSLERELRQVHSALDESHGTRDQLLVRNKQLEADMKALKRDFNRKVSEVVNGQKLSRNGTGSFLDQNEELERLRREIHRYRLELSNRDANFNRMFTDKQPIHVDRSVTGLKLQTSHSAGTMHHVAANGANLFSALKREKTVVPPSGPVICFEEQASQHLADRQRSMSTPSTLAEGRDSRFPSICSTPDIKPRPSNGRLTKPRPLPKEMLYGK
;
A
#
# COMPACT_ATOMS: atom_id res chain seq x y z
N MET A 1 -97.30 86.30 161.88
CA MET A 1 -97.29 87.31 160.81
C MET A 1 -96.82 86.65 159.52
N ALA A 2 -97.41 87.06 158.40
CA ALA A 2 -97.10 86.75 157.00
C ALA A 2 -97.62 85.43 156.42
N THR A 3 -98.71 85.60 155.69
CA THR A 3 -99.51 84.72 154.82
C THR A 3 -98.91 84.69 153.40
N THR A 4 -98.79 83.52 152.76
CA THR A 4 -98.81 83.40 151.28
C THR A 4 -99.25 82.00 150.81
N VAL A 5 -100.25 82.07 149.93
CA VAL A 5 -100.97 81.10 149.09
C VAL A 5 -100.11 80.02 148.41
N THR A 6 -100.47 78.75 148.55
CA THR A 6 -100.05 77.66 147.64
C THR A 6 -101.26 76.84 147.18
N ALA A 7 -101.57 76.95 145.88
CA ALA A 7 -102.67 76.29 145.21
C ALA A 7 -102.42 74.78 145.05
N ALA A 8 -102.97 73.98 145.96
CA ALA A 8 -103.01 72.52 145.90
C ALA A 8 -104.38 72.07 145.38
N GLY A 9 -104.52 71.89 144.06
CA GLY A 9 -105.81 71.53 143.46
C GLY A 9 -105.79 70.89 142.08
N ASN A 10 -104.62 70.57 141.50
CA ASN A 10 -104.53 70.16 140.09
C ASN A 10 -103.74 68.85 139.84
N ASP A 11 -103.45 68.05 140.87
CA ASP A 11 -102.56 66.87 140.73
C ASP A 11 -103.26 65.59 140.25
N LYS A 12 -104.58 65.45 140.37
CA LYS A 12 -105.28 64.21 139.95
C LYS A 12 -105.49 64.09 138.43
N THR A 13 -105.68 65.20 137.73
CA THR A 13 -105.73 65.25 136.26
C THR A 13 -104.34 65.14 135.63
N LYS A 14 -103.31 65.70 136.28
CA LYS A 14 -101.90 65.50 135.90
C LYS A 14 -101.46 64.05 136.03
N ARG A 15 -101.82 63.33 137.10
CA ARG A 15 -101.51 61.89 137.24
C ARG A 15 -102.20 61.00 136.20
N SER A 16 -103.43 61.32 135.78
CA SER A 16 -104.12 60.60 134.70
C SER A 16 -103.47 60.85 133.34
N PHE A 17 -103.02 62.08 133.09
CA PHE A 17 -102.25 62.42 131.90
C PHE A 17 -100.86 61.77 131.92
N GLU A 18 -100.13 61.82 133.04
CA GLU A 18 -98.85 61.14 133.24
C GLU A 18 -98.97 59.63 133.07
N PHE A 19 -100.05 59.01 133.55
CA PHE A 19 -100.31 57.58 133.33
C PHE A 19 -100.63 57.27 131.87
N ARG A 20 -101.47 58.08 131.20
CA ARG A 20 -101.73 57.91 129.76
C ARG A 20 -100.47 58.14 128.93
N MET A 21 -99.63 59.10 129.31
CA MET A 21 -98.37 59.40 128.67
C MET A 21 -97.36 58.29 128.91
N SER A 22 -97.20 57.80 130.14
CA SER A 22 -96.36 56.66 130.49
C SER A 22 -96.83 55.38 129.79
N LYS A 23 -98.14 55.14 129.70
CA LYS A 23 -98.72 54.04 128.93
C LYS A 23 -98.39 54.17 127.45
N LYS A 24 -98.53 55.38 126.88
CA LYS A 24 -98.17 55.65 125.48
C LYS A 24 -96.67 55.49 125.24
N VAL A 25 -95.82 55.93 126.17
CA VAL A 25 -94.36 55.70 126.13
C VAL A 25 -94.08 54.21 126.18
N ALA A 26 -94.70 53.44 127.07
CA ALA A 26 -94.52 51.99 127.16
C ALA A 26 -94.97 51.26 125.88
N GLU A 27 -96.15 51.61 125.34
CA GLU A 27 -96.63 51.10 124.04
C GLU A 27 -95.63 51.43 122.92
N LEU A 28 -95.10 52.66 122.88
CA LEU A 28 -94.12 53.09 121.87
C LEU A 28 -92.78 52.36 122.05
N THR A 29 -92.28 52.22 123.28
CA THR A 29 -91.07 51.47 123.61
C THR A 29 -91.21 50.01 123.21
N GLN A 30 -92.38 49.40 123.42
CA GLN A 30 -92.66 48.03 122.99
C GLN A 30 -92.64 47.91 121.46
N VAL A 31 -93.29 48.83 120.74
CA VAL A 31 -93.26 48.85 119.27
C VAL A 31 -91.83 49.04 118.77
N VAL A 32 -91.07 49.95 119.36
CA VAL A 32 -89.65 50.19 119.04
C VAL A 32 -88.81 48.94 119.28
N HIS A 33 -89.00 48.26 120.42
CA HIS A 33 -88.31 47.00 120.70
C HIS A 33 -88.69 45.93 119.66
N MET A 34 -89.98 45.76 119.33
CA MET A 34 -90.40 44.80 118.31
C MET A 34 -89.82 45.15 116.93
N LEU A 35 -89.74 46.43 116.56
CA LEU A 35 -89.12 46.87 115.32
C LEU A 35 -87.61 46.58 115.32
N PHE A 36 -86.90 46.81 116.43
CA PHE A 36 -85.48 46.47 116.54
C PHE A 36 -85.23 44.97 116.49
N THR A 37 -86.03 44.15 117.19
CA THR A 37 -85.91 42.69 117.14
C THR A 37 -86.15 42.19 115.72
N ARG A 38 -87.24 42.62 115.08
CA ARG A 38 -87.57 42.22 113.71
C ARG A 38 -86.56 42.73 112.68
N ASN A 39 -85.99 43.92 112.88
CA ASN A 39 -84.93 44.44 112.03
C ASN A 39 -83.65 43.63 112.19
N HIS A 40 -83.27 43.30 113.43
CA HIS A 40 -82.10 42.47 113.71
C HIS A 40 -82.26 41.05 113.15
N GLU A 41 -83.42 40.42 113.30
CA GLU A 41 -83.73 39.12 112.67
C GLU A 41 -83.57 39.19 111.15
N LYS A 42 -84.08 40.25 110.51
CA LYS A 42 -83.90 40.47 109.07
C LYS A 42 -82.43 40.69 108.68
N GLU A 43 -81.66 41.44 109.48
CA GLU A 43 -80.22 41.60 109.25
C GLU A 43 -79.50 40.26 109.31
N VAL A 44 -79.85 39.39 110.27
CA VAL A 44 -79.31 38.03 110.39
C VAL A 44 -79.73 37.16 109.20
N GLU A 45 -81.00 37.20 108.77
CA GLU A 45 -81.47 36.47 107.59
C GLU A 45 -80.75 36.93 106.31
N ILE A 46 -80.54 38.23 106.15
CA ILE A 46 -79.80 38.80 105.02
C ILE A 46 -78.35 38.36 105.05
N GLU A 47 -77.69 38.37 106.22
CA GLU A 47 -76.29 37.92 106.32
C GLU A 47 -76.17 36.42 106.05
N ALA A 48 -77.09 35.59 106.56
CA ALA A 48 -77.10 34.16 106.26
C ALA A 48 -77.33 33.86 104.76
N LEU A 49 -78.23 34.60 104.11
CA LEU A 49 -78.43 34.50 102.66
C LEU A 49 -77.19 34.95 101.88
N LYS A 50 -76.55 36.03 102.32
CA LYS A 50 -75.32 36.53 101.72
C LYS A 50 -74.19 35.49 101.83
N GLU A 51 -73.97 34.92 103.01
CA GLU A 51 -72.98 33.85 103.23
C GLU A 51 -73.28 32.62 102.35
N ALA A 52 -74.56 32.21 102.25
CA ALA A 52 -74.96 31.10 101.38
C ALA A 52 -74.67 31.38 99.90
N TYR A 53 -74.97 32.59 99.41
CA TYR A 53 -74.66 32.97 98.02
C TYR A 53 -73.16 33.14 97.78
N GLU A 54 -72.40 33.68 98.72
CA GLU A 54 -70.94 33.78 98.63
C GLU A 54 -70.28 32.39 98.56
N PHE A 55 -70.82 31.43 99.32
CA PHE A 55 -70.39 30.04 99.27
C PHE A 55 -70.70 29.40 97.90
N GLU A 56 -71.92 29.54 97.38
CA GLU A 56 -72.30 29.01 96.05
C GLU A 56 -71.44 29.64 94.93
N ILE A 57 -71.21 30.95 94.99
CA ILE A 57 -70.31 31.64 94.05
C ILE A 57 -68.89 31.05 94.13
N SER A 58 -68.41 30.76 95.34
CA SER A 58 -67.09 30.16 95.54
C SER A 58 -67.01 28.75 94.95
N GLU A 59 -68.03 27.91 95.15
CA GLU A 59 -68.10 26.57 94.54
C GLU A 59 -68.13 26.62 93.00
N VAL A 60 -68.90 27.55 92.42
CA VAL A 60 -68.96 27.74 90.96
C VAL A 60 -67.62 28.22 90.41
N ILE A 61 -66.94 29.13 91.12
CA ILE A 61 -65.59 29.58 90.74
C ILE A 61 -64.60 28.41 90.83
N GLU A 62 -64.67 27.59 91.87
CA GLU A 62 -63.79 26.43 92.03
C GLU A 62 -64.02 25.39 90.93
N ASP A 63 -65.27 25.06 90.59
CA ASP A 63 -65.60 24.17 89.47
C ASP A 63 -65.11 24.73 88.13
N ALA A 64 -65.36 26.03 87.88
CA ALA A 64 -64.89 26.69 86.67
C ALA A 64 -63.35 26.64 86.56
N GLN A 65 -62.63 26.91 87.66
CA GLN A 65 -61.17 26.82 87.70
C GLN A 65 -60.68 25.38 87.46
N LYS A 66 -61.31 24.37 88.06
CA LYS A 66 -60.99 22.95 87.81
C LYS A 66 -61.19 22.59 86.34
N ARG A 67 -62.30 23.02 85.73
CA ARG A 67 -62.61 22.77 84.31
C ARG A 67 -61.61 23.47 83.39
N ILE A 68 -61.26 24.72 83.67
CA ILE A 68 -60.21 25.46 82.94
C ILE A 68 -58.88 24.70 83.03
N GLY A 69 -58.45 24.28 84.22
CA GLY A 69 -57.19 23.56 84.40
C GLY A 69 -57.14 22.17 83.75
N VAL A 70 -58.29 21.51 83.52
CA VAL A 70 -58.36 20.28 82.70
C VAL A 70 -58.22 20.61 81.21
N LEU A 71 -58.88 21.66 80.73
CA LEU A 71 -58.80 22.10 79.33
C LEU A 71 -57.40 22.58 78.96
N GLU A 72 -56.73 23.33 79.85
CA GLU A 72 -55.34 23.77 79.65
C GLU A 72 -54.37 22.59 79.55
N ARG A 73 -54.51 21.57 80.43
CA ARG A 73 -53.70 20.35 80.34
C ARG A 73 -53.94 19.55 79.07
N LEU A 74 -55.20 19.38 78.66
CA LEU A 74 -55.53 18.73 77.39
C LEU A 74 -54.99 19.50 76.18
N GLN A 75 -55.03 20.83 76.22
CA GLN A 75 -54.44 21.67 75.18
C GLN A 75 -52.92 21.51 75.16
N GLU A 76 -52.25 21.49 76.31
CA GLU A 76 -50.80 21.28 76.41
C GLU A 76 -50.40 19.88 75.88
N GLU A 77 -51.13 18.83 76.25
CA GLU A 77 -50.90 17.46 75.76
C GLU A 77 -51.11 17.37 74.24
N SER A 78 -52.16 17.99 73.71
CA SER A 78 -52.43 18.05 72.26
C SER A 78 -51.30 18.76 71.50
N MET A 79 -50.83 19.90 72.01
CA MET A 79 -49.71 20.64 71.43
C MET A 79 -48.40 19.83 71.47
N LYS A 80 -48.14 19.09 72.55
CA LYS A 80 -46.98 18.19 72.65
C LYS A 80 -47.06 17.04 71.63
N HIS A 81 -48.23 16.44 71.45
CA HIS A 81 -48.44 15.40 70.43
C HIS A 81 -48.22 15.96 69.03
N GLN A 82 -48.79 17.12 68.72
CA GLN A 82 -48.63 17.76 67.43
C GLN A 82 -47.16 18.13 67.15
N ALA A 83 -46.43 18.65 68.14
CA ALA A 83 -44.99 18.91 68.00
C ALA A 83 -44.20 17.62 67.73
N GLY A 84 -44.52 16.54 68.45
CA GLY A 84 -43.91 15.23 68.23
C GLY A 84 -44.16 14.66 66.84
N ASP A 85 -45.37 14.81 66.31
CA ASP A 85 -45.72 14.37 64.95
C ASP A 85 -45.02 15.20 63.88
N VAL A 86 -44.94 16.52 64.05
CA VAL A 86 -44.18 17.41 63.16
C VAL A 86 -42.70 17.02 63.12
N ASP A 87 -42.10 16.70 64.27
CA ASP A 87 -40.70 16.25 64.33
C ASP A 87 -40.48 14.87 63.69
N ARG A 88 -41.44 13.94 63.83
CA ARG A 88 -41.39 12.64 63.12
C ARG A 88 -41.47 12.83 61.61
N ILE A 89 -42.41 13.65 61.14
CA ILE A 89 -42.58 13.96 59.72
C ILE A 89 -41.32 14.63 59.17
N ARG A 90 -40.73 15.59 59.90
CA ARG A 90 -39.47 16.23 59.52
C ARG A 90 -38.34 15.21 59.37
N LYS A 91 -38.17 14.30 60.32
CA LYS A 91 -37.12 13.26 60.26
C LYS A 91 -37.32 12.30 59.08
N LEU A 92 -38.57 11.92 58.78
CA LEU A 92 -38.86 11.07 57.62
C LEU A 92 -38.54 11.78 56.30
N LEU A 93 -38.96 13.04 56.16
CA LEU A 93 -38.63 13.87 54.99
C LEU A 93 -37.11 14.04 54.83
N GLU A 94 -36.40 14.35 55.90
CA GLU A 94 -34.94 14.50 55.89
C GLU A 94 -34.23 13.19 55.49
N GLY A 95 -34.70 12.04 56.00
CA GLY A 95 -34.21 10.73 55.59
C GLY A 95 -34.47 10.42 54.11
N GLU A 96 -35.66 10.77 53.58
CA GLU A 96 -35.96 10.61 52.15
C GLU A 96 -35.10 11.52 51.27
N PHE A 97 -34.84 12.76 51.70
CA PHE A 97 -33.96 13.68 50.98
C PHE A 97 -32.52 13.17 50.97
N GLN A 98 -31.99 12.73 52.11
CA GLN A 98 -30.64 12.15 52.20
C GLN A 98 -30.50 10.88 51.35
N SER A 99 -31.52 10.00 51.34
CA SER A 99 -31.50 8.81 50.49
C SER A 99 -31.49 9.18 49.01
N LYS A 100 -32.28 10.17 48.60
CA LYS A 100 -32.30 10.64 47.20
C LYS A 100 -30.99 11.31 46.82
N GLU A 101 -30.40 12.11 47.70
CA GLU A 101 -29.10 12.75 47.50
C GLU A 101 -28.02 11.69 47.26
N GLN A 102 -27.93 10.68 48.13
CA GLN A 102 -27.00 9.56 47.96
C GLN A 102 -27.21 8.78 46.66
N ASP A 103 -28.46 8.54 46.26
CA ASP A 103 -28.76 7.86 45.00
C ASP A 103 -28.37 8.70 43.77
N TRP A 104 -28.49 10.02 43.85
CA TRP A 104 -28.02 10.92 42.79
C TRP A 104 -26.50 10.99 42.74
N ASP A 105 -25.82 11.04 43.89
CA ASP A 105 -24.37 11.01 43.97
C ASP A 105 -23.80 9.72 43.37
N ARG A 106 -24.37 8.56 43.70
CA ARG A 106 -23.97 7.27 43.09
C ARG A 106 -24.15 7.26 41.58
N LYS A 107 -25.28 7.80 41.08
CA LYS A 107 -25.52 7.91 39.63
C LYS A 107 -24.53 8.86 38.98
N LEU A 108 -24.20 9.97 39.63
CA LEU A 108 -23.21 10.91 39.14
C LEU A 108 -21.84 10.24 39.01
N GLU A 109 -21.36 9.56 40.07
CA GLU A 109 -20.11 8.81 40.07
C GLU A 109 -20.08 7.72 38.97
N GLU A 110 -21.18 6.98 38.79
CA GLU A 110 -21.28 5.97 37.74
C GLU A 110 -21.20 6.59 36.34
N THR A 111 -21.90 7.70 36.10
CA THR A 111 -21.83 8.40 34.80
C THR A 111 -20.46 9.02 34.54
N GLU A 112 -19.79 9.54 35.57
CA GLU A 112 -18.42 10.06 35.46
C GLU A 112 -17.42 8.94 35.15
N ARG A 113 -17.58 7.76 35.77
CA ARG A 113 -16.78 6.57 35.46
C ARG A 113 -16.97 6.13 34.01
N LEU A 114 -18.21 6.00 33.55
CA LEU A 114 -18.52 5.63 32.16
C LEU A 114 -17.96 6.65 31.16
N LEU A 115 -18.09 7.94 31.45
CA LEU A 115 -17.51 9.00 30.62
C LEU A 115 -15.99 8.89 30.53
N GLN A 116 -15.32 8.52 31.63
CA GLN A 116 -13.87 8.32 31.63
C GLN A 116 -13.45 7.06 30.85
N GLU A 117 -14.21 5.98 30.96
CA GLU A 117 -14.02 4.76 30.16
C GLU A 117 -14.15 5.08 28.66
N GLU A 118 -15.22 5.75 28.23
CA GLU A 118 -15.42 6.17 26.83
C GLU A 118 -14.31 7.10 26.33
N ARG A 119 -13.84 8.03 27.16
CA ARG A 119 -12.69 8.90 26.82
C ARG A 119 -11.42 8.09 26.58
N SER A 120 -11.17 7.07 27.41
CA SER A 120 -10.01 6.19 27.25
C SER A 120 -10.11 5.32 25.99
N GLU A 121 -11.30 4.82 25.66
CA GLU A 121 -11.55 4.06 24.43
C GLU A 121 -11.36 4.93 23.18
N CYS A 122 -11.89 6.15 23.20
CA CYS A 122 -11.69 7.12 22.12
C CYS A 122 -10.21 7.46 21.91
N GLN A 123 -9.43 7.58 22.99
CA GLN A 123 -7.99 7.79 22.91
C GLN A 123 -7.28 6.56 22.31
N ASN A 124 -7.63 5.36 22.74
CA ASN A 124 -7.08 4.10 22.19
C ASN A 124 -7.40 3.95 20.69
N LEU A 125 -8.63 4.24 20.27
CA LEU A 125 -9.04 4.21 18.86
C LEU A 125 -8.27 5.25 18.03
N ARG A 126 -8.05 6.44 18.58
CA ARG A 126 -7.25 7.48 17.94
C ARG A 126 -5.80 7.03 17.74
N ASP A 127 -5.20 6.39 18.75
CA ASP A 127 -3.83 5.90 18.67
C ASP A 127 -3.69 4.73 17.67
N MET A 128 -4.67 3.82 17.61
CA MET A 128 -4.74 2.78 16.58
C MET A 128 -4.88 3.37 15.17
N LEU A 129 -5.71 4.40 14.99
CA LEU A 129 -5.88 5.08 13.70
C LEU A 129 -4.57 5.75 13.26
N ILE A 130 -3.87 6.41 14.17
CA ILE A 130 -2.55 7.01 13.90
C ILE A 130 -1.53 5.92 13.53
N GLY A 131 -1.55 4.77 14.22
CA GLY A 131 -0.71 3.61 13.89
C GLY A 131 -0.98 3.10 12.46
N ALA A 132 -2.24 2.84 12.12
CA ALA A 132 -2.64 2.38 10.80
C ALA A 132 -2.28 3.38 9.68
N GLN A 133 -2.40 4.69 9.94
CA GLN A 133 -1.99 5.72 9.00
C GLN A 133 -0.48 5.68 8.71
N ARG A 134 0.35 5.53 9.75
CA ARG A 134 1.80 5.38 9.59
C ARG A 134 2.16 4.12 8.81
N ASP A 135 1.47 3.00 9.07
CA ASP A 135 1.71 1.75 8.33
C ASP A 135 1.35 1.89 6.84
N ILE A 136 0.25 2.57 6.52
CA ILE A 136 -0.13 2.89 5.14
C ILE A 136 0.93 3.78 4.47
N GLU A 137 1.45 4.79 5.16
CA GLU A 137 2.52 5.66 4.63
C GLU A 137 3.81 4.88 4.40
N ASN A 138 4.20 4.01 5.33
CA ASN A 138 5.37 3.15 5.20
C ASN A 138 5.23 2.19 4.01
N LEU A 139 4.06 1.56 3.84
CA LEU A 139 3.77 0.70 2.70
C LEU A 139 3.80 1.48 1.38
N ARG A 140 3.19 2.66 1.32
CA ARG A 140 3.24 3.55 0.15
C ARG A 140 4.68 3.91 -0.21
N HIS A 141 5.50 4.27 0.77
CA HIS A 141 6.91 4.57 0.56
C HIS A 141 7.69 3.36 0.05
N SER A 142 7.47 2.19 0.64
CA SER A 142 8.12 0.93 0.23
C SER A 142 7.75 0.55 -1.21
N VAL A 143 6.46 0.60 -1.57
CA VAL A 143 5.98 0.32 -2.93
C VAL A 143 6.55 1.33 -3.92
N SER A 144 6.58 2.62 -3.57
CA SER A 144 7.18 3.66 -4.42
C SER A 144 8.67 3.40 -4.65
N LYS A 145 9.42 3.03 -3.61
CA LYS A 145 10.84 2.66 -3.73
C LYS A 145 11.05 1.44 -4.63
N GLN A 146 10.21 0.41 -4.49
CA GLN A 146 10.25 -0.78 -5.33
C GLN A 146 9.93 -0.46 -6.79
N MET A 147 8.89 0.33 -7.04
CA MET A 147 8.51 0.77 -8.39
C MET A 147 9.66 1.56 -9.04
N ASN A 148 10.27 2.51 -8.32
CA ASN A 148 11.41 3.27 -8.83
C ASN A 148 12.60 2.36 -9.17
N SER A 149 12.91 1.40 -8.30
CA SER A 149 13.97 0.41 -8.57
C SER A 149 13.68 -0.45 -9.81
N GLN A 150 12.41 -0.83 -10.04
CA GLN A 150 12.01 -1.58 -11.24
C GLN A 150 12.07 -0.73 -12.51
N VAL A 151 11.70 0.55 -12.42
CA VAL A 151 11.85 1.50 -13.53
C VAL A 151 13.33 1.66 -13.88
N ASP A 152 14.20 1.84 -12.89
CA ASP A 152 15.65 1.94 -13.11
C ASP A 152 16.22 0.66 -13.75
N GLU A 153 15.80 -0.52 -13.31
CA GLU A 153 16.19 -1.80 -13.90
C GLU A 153 15.68 -1.95 -15.34
N THR A 154 14.44 -1.54 -15.61
CA THR A 154 13.83 -1.57 -16.94
C THR A 154 14.60 -0.64 -17.89
N THR A 155 14.88 0.60 -17.48
CA THR A 155 15.67 1.53 -18.31
C THR A 155 17.10 1.01 -18.54
N ARG A 156 17.70 0.30 -17.58
CA ARG A 156 19.00 -0.36 -17.77
C ARG A 156 18.91 -1.46 -18.82
N ARG A 157 17.90 -2.33 -18.75
CA ARG A 157 17.65 -3.39 -19.75
C ARG A 157 17.37 -2.80 -21.13
N GLU A 158 16.57 -1.75 -21.23
CA GLU A 158 16.29 -1.06 -22.49
C GLU A 158 17.58 -0.54 -23.16
N ARG A 159 18.49 0.08 -22.39
CA ARG A 159 19.80 0.51 -22.90
C ARG A 159 20.65 -0.67 -23.40
N GLU A 160 20.59 -1.82 -22.74
CA GLU A 160 21.31 -3.03 -23.15
C GLU A 160 20.72 -3.64 -24.43
N VAL A 161 19.38 -3.75 -24.51
CA VAL A 161 18.68 -4.17 -25.73
C VAL A 161 19.04 -3.26 -26.91
N GLU A 162 19.10 -1.94 -26.70
CA GLU A 162 19.49 -0.99 -27.74
C GLU A 162 20.94 -1.18 -28.19
N LYS A 163 21.87 -1.48 -27.27
CA LYS A 163 23.26 -1.84 -27.63
C LYS A 163 23.33 -3.12 -28.45
N LEU A 164 22.60 -4.16 -28.03
CA LEU A 164 22.55 -5.43 -28.75
C LEU A 164 21.92 -5.27 -30.14
N ARG A 165 20.85 -4.48 -30.28
CA ARG A 165 20.25 -4.14 -31.58
C ARG A 165 21.27 -3.50 -32.52
N LYS A 166 22.08 -2.55 -32.02
CA LYS A 166 23.15 -1.93 -32.82
C LYS A 166 24.22 -2.94 -33.25
N GLN A 167 24.62 -3.85 -32.36
CA GLN A 167 25.59 -4.91 -32.69
C GLN A 167 25.03 -5.89 -33.74
N VAL A 168 23.76 -6.30 -33.59
CA VAL A 168 23.08 -7.15 -34.59
C VAL A 168 23.05 -6.45 -35.95
N ALA A 169 22.63 -5.18 -36.00
CA ALA A 169 22.61 -4.41 -37.25
C ALA A 169 24.00 -4.30 -37.90
N GLN A 170 25.06 -4.09 -37.10
CA GLN A 170 26.44 -4.07 -37.59
C GLN A 170 26.86 -5.44 -38.16
N LEU A 171 26.58 -6.54 -37.45
CA LEU A 171 26.91 -7.89 -37.91
C LEU A 171 26.12 -8.26 -39.18
N GLU A 172 24.84 -7.90 -39.26
CA GLU A 172 24.02 -8.07 -40.46
C GLU A 172 24.58 -7.29 -41.65
N GLN A 173 25.06 -6.05 -41.43
CA GLN A 173 25.71 -5.27 -42.47
C GLN A 173 27.02 -5.92 -42.93
N SER A 174 27.90 -6.32 -42.00
CA SER A 174 29.15 -7.00 -42.34
C SER A 174 28.91 -8.32 -43.07
N LEU A 175 27.85 -9.07 -42.71
CA LEU A 175 27.46 -10.29 -43.42
C LEU A 175 27.00 -9.99 -44.85
N ARG A 176 26.21 -8.92 -45.07
CA ARG A 176 25.79 -8.48 -46.40
C ARG A 176 26.99 -8.07 -47.26
N GLU A 177 27.93 -7.32 -46.69
CA GLU A 177 29.17 -6.90 -47.36
C GLU A 177 30.02 -8.12 -47.74
N CYS A 178 30.30 -9.02 -46.79
CA CYS A 178 31.05 -10.24 -47.05
C CYS A 178 30.37 -11.16 -48.08
N SER A 179 29.03 -11.26 -48.05
CA SER A 179 28.27 -12.01 -49.05
C SER A 179 28.36 -11.38 -50.44
N LYS A 180 28.40 -10.04 -50.54
CA LYS A 180 28.58 -9.33 -51.80
C LYS A 180 29.98 -9.57 -52.36
N GLU A 181 31.01 -9.41 -51.53
CA GLU A 181 32.41 -9.69 -51.90
C GLU A 181 32.59 -11.14 -52.34
N GLY A 182 32.04 -12.11 -51.60
CA GLY A 182 32.05 -13.52 -51.98
C GLY A 182 31.35 -13.77 -53.31
N GLY A 183 30.22 -13.10 -53.57
CA GLY A 183 29.52 -13.18 -54.86
C GLY A 183 30.30 -12.57 -56.03
N GLU A 184 31.06 -11.50 -55.80
CA GLU A 184 31.96 -10.90 -56.80
C GLU A 184 33.14 -11.84 -57.11
N LEU A 185 33.75 -12.44 -56.08
CA LEU A 185 34.84 -13.40 -56.22
C LEU A 185 34.39 -14.66 -56.99
N VAL A 186 33.20 -15.18 -56.70
CA VAL A 186 32.64 -16.33 -57.45
C VAL A 186 32.46 -15.98 -58.92
N LYS A 187 31.95 -14.78 -59.26
CA LYS A 187 31.83 -14.33 -60.65
C LYS A 187 33.17 -14.19 -61.34
N GLU A 188 34.19 -13.69 -60.64
CA GLU A 188 35.55 -13.58 -61.17
C GLU A 188 36.16 -14.96 -61.45
N LEU A 189 36.07 -15.88 -60.49
CA LEU A 189 36.51 -17.27 -60.66
C LEU A 189 35.79 -17.95 -61.83
N GLN A 190 34.49 -17.71 -61.98
CA GLN A 190 33.72 -18.26 -63.10
C GLN A 190 34.20 -17.71 -64.45
N ARG A 191 34.44 -16.39 -64.56
CA ARG A 191 35.01 -15.77 -65.78
C ARG A 191 36.40 -16.32 -66.10
N ASN A 192 37.24 -16.52 -65.08
CA ASN A 192 38.57 -17.10 -65.24
C ASN A 192 38.48 -18.55 -65.70
N ASN A 193 37.58 -19.34 -65.11
CA ASN A 193 37.35 -20.73 -65.52
C ASN A 193 36.85 -20.80 -66.98
N ASP A 194 35.89 -19.96 -67.36
CA ASP A 194 35.41 -19.86 -68.75
C ASP A 194 36.55 -19.45 -69.72
N SER A 195 37.51 -18.65 -69.25
CA SER A 195 38.70 -18.29 -70.04
C SER A 195 39.66 -19.46 -70.20
N LEU A 196 39.94 -20.17 -69.11
CA LEU A 196 40.79 -21.36 -69.11
C LEU A 196 40.17 -22.48 -69.96
N GLU A 197 38.85 -22.67 -69.92
CA GLU A 197 38.16 -23.60 -70.82
C GLU A 197 38.31 -23.20 -72.29
N ARG A 198 38.22 -21.90 -72.61
CA ARG A 198 38.46 -21.40 -73.97
C ARG A 198 39.90 -21.66 -74.42
N GLU A 199 40.88 -21.40 -73.55
CA GLU A 199 42.30 -21.69 -73.82
C GLU A 199 42.55 -23.19 -73.99
N LEU A 200 41.98 -24.03 -73.12
CA LEU A 200 42.05 -25.49 -73.26
C LEU A 200 41.50 -25.95 -74.60
N ARG A 201 40.35 -25.41 -75.06
CA ARG A 201 39.80 -25.73 -76.37
C ARG A 201 40.71 -25.26 -77.51
N GLN A 202 41.31 -24.07 -77.40
CA GLN A 202 42.28 -23.58 -78.39
C GLN A 202 43.51 -24.48 -78.46
N VAL A 203 44.06 -24.90 -77.32
CA VAL A 203 45.21 -25.83 -77.26
C VAL A 203 44.84 -27.19 -77.84
N HIS A 204 43.64 -27.74 -77.53
CA HIS A 204 43.18 -28.98 -78.15
C HIS A 204 43.05 -28.85 -79.67
N SER A 205 42.47 -27.74 -80.17
CA SER A 205 42.38 -27.47 -81.61
C SER A 205 43.76 -27.38 -82.27
N ALA A 206 44.70 -26.67 -81.65
CA ALA A 206 46.08 -26.56 -82.14
C ALA A 206 46.81 -27.91 -82.10
N LEU A 207 46.54 -28.74 -81.09
CA LEU A 207 47.07 -30.10 -80.99
C LEU A 207 46.51 -31.01 -82.08
N ASP A 208 45.20 -30.94 -82.37
CA ASP A 208 44.54 -31.69 -83.44
C ASP A 208 45.05 -31.25 -84.82
N GLU A 209 45.21 -29.94 -85.05
CA GLU A 209 45.86 -29.38 -86.25
C GLU A 209 47.32 -29.86 -86.37
N SER A 210 48.07 -29.87 -85.26
CA SER A 210 49.43 -30.41 -85.22
C SER A 210 49.47 -31.91 -85.51
N HIS A 211 48.49 -32.69 -85.05
CA HIS A 211 48.37 -34.11 -85.37
C HIS A 211 48.01 -34.31 -86.84
N GLY A 212 47.07 -33.53 -87.37
CA GLY A 212 46.69 -33.57 -88.79
C GLY A 212 47.87 -33.21 -89.71
N THR A 213 48.64 -32.17 -89.39
CA THR A 213 49.85 -31.81 -90.13
C THR A 213 50.94 -32.88 -90.01
N ARG A 214 51.16 -33.44 -88.82
CA ARG A 214 52.07 -34.58 -88.61
C ARG A 214 51.67 -35.78 -89.47
N ASP A 215 50.38 -36.12 -89.52
CA ASP A 215 49.87 -37.26 -90.28
C ASP A 215 49.98 -37.00 -91.79
N GLN A 216 49.70 -35.78 -92.26
CA GLN A 216 49.96 -35.36 -93.65
C GLN A 216 51.45 -35.47 -94.01
N LEU A 217 52.35 -35.03 -93.12
CA LEU A 217 53.79 -35.17 -93.29
C LEU A 217 54.22 -36.63 -93.29
N LEU A 218 53.65 -37.49 -92.45
CA LEU A 218 53.91 -38.93 -92.45
C LEU A 218 53.46 -39.58 -93.77
N VAL A 219 52.29 -39.22 -94.30
CA VAL A 219 51.82 -39.69 -95.62
C VAL A 219 52.76 -39.20 -96.72
N ARG A 220 53.13 -37.91 -96.71
CA ARG A 220 54.08 -37.34 -97.67
C ARG A 220 55.46 -37.96 -97.56
N ASN A 221 55.93 -38.27 -96.35
CA ASN A 221 57.20 -38.94 -96.11
C ASN A 221 57.15 -40.38 -96.60
N LYS A 222 56.07 -41.13 -96.31
CA LYS A 222 55.83 -42.45 -96.92
C LYS A 222 55.81 -42.40 -98.45
N GLN A 223 55.19 -41.38 -99.03
CA GLN A 223 55.18 -41.16 -100.47
C GLN A 223 56.61 -40.90 -100.99
N LEU A 224 57.35 -39.98 -100.37
CA LEU A 224 58.74 -39.69 -100.71
C LEU A 224 59.66 -40.88 -100.50
N GLU A 225 59.44 -41.71 -99.48
CA GLU A 225 60.15 -42.98 -99.25
C GLU A 225 59.81 -44.00 -100.34
N ALA A 226 58.56 -44.08 -100.77
CA ALA A 226 58.12 -44.93 -101.86
C ALA A 226 58.72 -44.46 -103.19
N ASP A 227 58.70 -43.16 -103.46
CA ASP A 227 59.33 -42.52 -104.62
C ASP A 227 60.84 -42.70 -104.56
N MET A 228 61.48 -42.56 -103.39
CA MET A 228 62.90 -42.86 -103.18
C MET A 228 63.22 -44.33 -103.39
N LYS A 229 62.34 -45.25 -102.97
CA LYS A 229 62.48 -46.68 -103.26
C LYS A 229 62.28 -46.95 -104.75
N ALA A 230 61.37 -46.27 -105.43
CA ALA A 230 61.14 -46.38 -106.86
C ALA A 230 62.34 -45.82 -107.63
N LEU A 231 62.81 -44.62 -107.32
CA LEU A 231 64.04 -44.02 -107.81
C LEU A 231 65.26 -44.87 -107.48
N LYS A 232 65.35 -45.51 -106.30
CA LYS A 232 66.41 -46.48 -106.01
C LYS A 232 66.27 -47.74 -106.81
N ARG A 233 65.05 -48.22 -107.12
CA ARG A 233 64.85 -49.34 -108.05
C ARG A 233 65.20 -48.95 -109.47
N ASP A 234 64.83 -47.77 -109.94
CA ASP A 234 65.15 -47.26 -111.27
C ASP A 234 66.62 -46.90 -111.40
N PHE A 235 67.22 -46.36 -110.33
CA PHE A 235 68.66 -46.15 -110.22
C PHE A 235 69.36 -47.49 -110.14
N ASN A 236 68.92 -48.47 -109.34
CA ASN A 236 69.50 -49.81 -109.32
C ASN A 236 69.25 -50.58 -110.62
N ARG A 237 68.18 -50.28 -111.37
CA ARG A 237 67.88 -50.84 -112.69
C ARG A 237 68.79 -50.21 -113.74
N LYS A 238 69.00 -48.89 -113.69
CA LYS A 238 69.99 -48.17 -114.50
C LYS A 238 71.43 -48.53 -114.12
N VAL A 239 71.73 -48.74 -112.85
CA VAL A 239 73.01 -49.23 -112.35
C VAL A 239 73.19 -50.69 -112.75
N SER A 240 72.14 -51.53 -112.75
CA SER A 240 72.20 -52.88 -113.32
C SER A 240 72.33 -52.89 -114.86
N GLU A 241 71.84 -51.85 -115.55
CA GLU A 241 72.07 -51.63 -116.99
C GLU A 241 73.45 -51.03 -117.29
N VAL A 242 74.07 -50.30 -116.35
CA VAL A 242 75.37 -49.62 -116.54
C VAL A 242 76.55 -50.42 -115.96
N VAL A 243 76.33 -51.34 -115.01
CA VAL A 243 77.39 -52.12 -114.32
C VAL A 243 77.74 -53.45 -114.99
N ASN A 244 77.01 -53.88 -116.04
CA ASN A 244 77.35 -55.08 -116.81
C ASN A 244 78.25 -54.83 -118.04
N GLY A 245 78.89 -53.65 -118.12
CA GLY A 245 79.63 -53.29 -119.33
C GLY A 245 80.58 -52.10 -119.24
N GLN A 246 81.42 -51.96 -118.21
CA GLN A 246 82.84 -51.60 -118.41
C GLN A 246 83.67 -51.62 -117.12
N LYS A 247 84.83 -52.25 -117.31
CA LYS A 247 85.94 -52.48 -116.41
C LYS A 247 86.72 -51.19 -116.09
N LEU A 248 87.26 -51.16 -114.86
CA LEU A 248 88.46 -50.44 -114.37
C LEU A 248 88.50 -48.90 -114.48
N SER A 249 88.61 -48.20 -113.33
CA SER A 249 89.79 -47.37 -112.95
C SER A 249 89.47 -46.27 -111.90
N ARG A 250 90.21 -46.33 -110.78
CA ARG A 250 90.80 -45.26 -109.93
C ARG A 250 90.00 -44.09 -109.31
N ASN A 251 90.20 -44.01 -107.98
CA ASN A 251 90.64 -42.87 -107.14
C ASN A 251 89.74 -41.64 -106.85
N GLY A 252 89.64 -41.33 -105.54
CA GLY A 252 89.42 -39.98 -104.98
C GLY A 252 88.54 -40.00 -103.70
N THR A 253 89.07 -40.12 -102.48
CA THR A 253 89.56 -39.06 -101.54
C THR A 253 88.49 -38.31 -100.72
N GLY A 254 88.63 -38.38 -99.38
CA GLY A 254 88.24 -37.36 -98.39
C GLY A 254 86.79 -37.47 -97.85
N SER A 255 86.45 -37.30 -96.57
CA SER A 255 87.17 -36.92 -95.35
C SER A 255 86.35 -37.48 -94.18
N PHE A 256 86.92 -38.41 -93.41
CA PHE A 256 86.22 -39.24 -92.40
C PHE A 256 86.69 -38.92 -90.96
N LEU A 257 87.17 -37.69 -90.70
CA LEU A 257 87.76 -37.35 -89.39
C LEU A 257 87.28 -36.05 -88.73
N ASP A 258 86.41 -35.24 -89.35
CA ASP A 258 85.95 -33.96 -88.75
C ASP A 258 84.57 -34.02 -88.08
N GLN A 259 83.69 -34.95 -88.50
CA GLN A 259 82.33 -35.04 -87.94
C GLN A 259 82.27 -35.65 -86.54
N ASN A 260 83.32 -36.34 -86.09
CA ASN A 260 83.32 -36.99 -84.79
C ASN A 260 83.75 -36.04 -83.65
N GLU A 261 84.67 -35.09 -83.92
CA GLU A 261 85.02 -34.05 -82.94
C GLU A 261 83.91 -33.00 -82.76
N GLU A 262 83.18 -32.69 -83.84
CA GLU A 262 82.03 -31.76 -83.77
C GLU A 262 80.85 -32.37 -83.00
N LEU A 263 80.62 -33.68 -83.12
CA LEU A 263 79.64 -34.43 -82.32
C LEU A 263 80.02 -34.47 -80.83
N GLU A 264 81.30 -34.57 -80.49
CA GLU A 264 81.76 -34.51 -79.09
C GLU A 264 81.83 -33.09 -78.52
N ARG A 265 82.03 -32.07 -79.37
CA ARG A 265 81.90 -30.66 -78.99
C ARG A 265 80.45 -30.30 -78.70
N LEU A 266 79.51 -30.69 -79.58
CA LEU A 266 78.07 -30.51 -79.38
C LEU A 266 77.54 -31.26 -78.14
N ARG A 267 78.04 -32.48 -77.85
CA ARG A 267 77.69 -33.18 -76.61
C ARG A 267 78.18 -32.46 -75.36
N ARG A 268 79.38 -31.87 -75.39
CA ARG A 268 79.91 -31.04 -74.28
C ARG A 268 79.17 -29.71 -74.15
N GLU A 269 78.79 -29.09 -75.26
CA GLU A 269 78.00 -27.85 -75.30
C GLU A 269 76.58 -28.07 -74.75
N ILE A 270 75.90 -29.14 -75.15
CA ILE A 270 74.58 -29.53 -74.63
C ILE A 270 74.66 -29.85 -73.13
N HIS A 271 75.73 -30.53 -72.67
CA HIS A 271 75.90 -30.82 -71.25
C HIS A 271 76.16 -29.54 -70.44
N ARG A 272 76.93 -28.58 -70.99
CA ARG A 272 77.16 -27.26 -70.37
C ARG A 272 75.86 -26.46 -70.27
N TYR A 273 75.05 -26.39 -71.34
CA TYR A 273 73.77 -25.69 -71.30
C TYR A 273 72.75 -26.34 -70.35
N ARG A 274 72.77 -27.67 -70.20
CA ARG A 274 71.95 -28.36 -69.18
C ARG A 274 72.35 -27.99 -67.76
N LEU A 275 73.66 -27.90 -67.48
CA LEU A 275 74.16 -27.48 -66.17
C LEU A 275 73.90 -26.00 -65.89
N GLU A 276 74.01 -25.14 -66.90
CA GLU A 276 73.76 -23.71 -66.78
C GLU A 276 72.27 -23.39 -66.58
N LEU A 277 71.37 -24.13 -67.23
CA LEU A 277 69.93 -24.07 -66.97
C LEU A 277 69.59 -24.60 -65.57
N SER A 278 70.17 -25.73 -65.14
CA SER A 278 69.96 -26.26 -63.79
C SER A 278 70.46 -25.32 -62.69
N ASN A 279 71.56 -24.60 -62.91
CA ASN A 279 72.05 -23.58 -61.98
C ASN A 279 71.21 -22.30 -62.02
N ARG A 280 70.65 -21.92 -63.17
CA ARG A 280 69.70 -20.81 -63.28
C ARG A 280 68.40 -21.11 -62.57
N ASP A 281 67.84 -22.31 -62.70
CA ASP A 281 66.63 -22.72 -61.98
C ASP A 281 66.86 -22.77 -60.45
N ALA A 282 68.02 -23.25 -60.01
CA ALA A 282 68.40 -23.23 -58.60
C ALA A 282 68.55 -21.79 -58.05
N ASN A 283 69.11 -20.85 -58.83
CA ASN A 283 69.21 -19.44 -58.45
C ASN A 283 67.87 -18.71 -58.53
N PHE A 284 67.01 -19.05 -59.49
CA PHE A 284 65.68 -18.46 -59.64
C PHE A 284 64.80 -18.79 -58.43
N ASN A 285 64.84 -20.04 -57.94
CA ASN A 285 64.11 -20.42 -56.72
C ASN A 285 64.64 -19.72 -55.45
N ARG A 286 65.92 -19.35 -55.38
CA ARG A 286 66.48 -18.58 -54.26
C ARG A 286 65.98 -17.14 -54.21
N MET A 287 65.77 -16.50 -55.37
CA MET A 287 65.27 -15.13 -55.46
C MET A 287 63.81 -14.96 -55.02
N PHE A 288 63.03 -16.04 -54.98
CA PHE A 288 61.62 -16.01 -54.59
C PHE A 288 61.31 -16.64 -53.23
N THR A 289 62.24 -17.41 -52.64
CA THR A 289 62.03 -18.05 -51.33
C THR A 289 62.57 -17.24 -50.14
N ASP A 290 63.50 -16.30 -50.36
CA ASP A 290 64.06 -15.43 -49.31
C ASP A 290 63.32 -14.09 -49.12
N LYS A 291 62.24 -13.83 -49.88
CA LYS A 291 61.36 -12.70 -49.58
C LYS A 291 60.30 -13.14 -48.59
N GLN A 292 60.60 -12.99 -47.30
CA GLN A 292 59.57 -13.04 -46.26
C GLN A 292 58.42 -12.08 -46.62
N PRO A 293 57.15 -12.49 -46.42
CA PRO A 293 56.03 -11.57 -46.58
C PRO A 293 56.17 -10.43 -45.58
N ILE A 294 56.36 -9.21 -46.08
CA ILE A 294 56.27 -7.99 -45.29
C ILE A 294 54.81 -7.89 -44.82
N HIS A 295 54.56 -8.17 -43.55
CA HIS A 295 53.30 -7.83 -42.90
C HIS A 295 53.18 -6.30 -42.91
N VAL A 296 52.38 -5.76 -43.84
CA VAL A 296 51.92 -4.38 -43.78
C VAL A 296 50.84 -4.35 -42.71
N ASP A 297 51.22 -3.85 -41.53
CA ASP A 297 50.31 -3.58 -40.43
C ASP A 297 49.34 -2.47 -40.86
N ARG A 298 48.11 -2.86 -41.21
CA ARG A 298 47.05 -1.95 -41.65
C ARG A 298 46.31 -1.45 -40.42
N SER A 299 47.01 -0.72 -39.55
CA SER A 299 46.38 0.12 -38.55
C SER A 299 46.82 1.58 -38.71
N VAL A 300 45.82 2.46 -38.68
CA VAL A 300 45.93 3.92 -38.53
C VAL A 300 46.18 4.74 -39.81
N THR A 301 45.11 4.96 -40.56
CA THR A 301 44.86 6.25 -41.21
C THR A 301 44.70 7.33 -40.13
N GLY A 302 45.73 8.14 -39.96
CA GLY A 302 45.75 9.28 -39.04
C GLY A 302 46.82 10.28 -39.43
N LEU A 303 46.62 10.95 -40.56
CA LEU A 303 47.36 12.14 -40.98
C LEU A 303 47.30 13.22 -39.88
N LYS A 304 48.44 13.58 -39.28
CA LYS A 304 48.72 14.95 -38.85
C LYS A 304 50.21 15.24 -38.88
N LEU A 305 50.51 16.34 -39.56
CA LEU A 305 51.81 16.89 -39.92
C LEU A 305 52.24 17.90 -38.84
N GLN A 306 53.56 17.91 -38.51
CA GLN A 306 54.31 18.98 -37.82
C GLN A 306 53.89 19.28 -36.36
N THR A 307 54.76 19.61 -35.41
CA THR A 307 56.05 20.32 -35.46
C THR A 307 56.84 20.00 -34.17
N SER A 308 58.16 20.10 -34.29
CA SER A 308 59.17 20.10 -33.22
C SER A 308 58.83 20.98 -32.00
N HIS A 309 59.08 20.48 -30.79
CA HIS A 309 59.85 21.21 -29.77
C HIS A 309 60.45 20.25 -28.72
N SER A 310 61.57 20.72 -28.23
CA SER A 310 62.61 20.14 -27.38
C SER A 310 62.26 20.03 -25.89
N ALA A 311 63.07 19.19 -25.22
CA ALA A 311 63.52 19.27 -23.83
C ALA A 311 62.61 18.72 -22.72
N GLY A 312 63.24 17.99 -21.78
CA GLY A 312 62.69 17.67 -20.46
C GLY A 312 62.70 16.16 -20.15
N THR A 313 63.80 15.58 -19.67
CA THR A 313 64.12 15.42 -18.23
C THR A 313 63.48 14.18 -17.58
N MET A 314 64.36 13.22 -17.23
CA MET A 314 64.41 12.33 -16.06
C MET A 314 63.11 11.71 -15.52
N HIS A 315 63.00 10.37 -15.50
CA HIS A 315 63.36 9.53 -14.34
C HIS A 315 63.05 8.04 -14.58
N HIS A 316 63.90 7.20 -14.00
CA HIS A 316 63.73 5.76 -13.73
C HIS A 316 62.33 5.40 -13.19
N VAL A 317 61.85 4.18 -13.44
CA VAL A 317 61.72 3.07 -12.46
C VAL A 317 61.32 1.77 -13.18
N ALA A 318 61.90 0.70 -12.68
CA ALA A 318 61.79 -0.71 -13.05
C ALA A 318 60.37 -1.31 -13.05
N ALA A 319 60.19 -2.44 -13.74
CA ALA A 319 59.98 -3.75 -13.11
C ALA A 319 59.47 -4.81 -14.11
N ASN A 320 60.19 -5.94 -14.15
CA ASN A 320 59.75 -7.34 -14.17
C ASN A 320 58.43 -7.78 -14.83
N GLY A 321 58.53 -8.85 -15.61
CA GLY A 321 57.45 -9.80 -15.90
C GLY A 321 57.75 -10.61 -17.17
N ALA A 322 58.67 -11.57 -17.15
CA ALA A 322 58.48 -12.96 -16.69
C ALA A 322 57.30 -13.68 -17.36
N ASN A 323 57.68 -14.64 -18.22
CA ASN A 323 56.98 -15.87 -18.60
C ASN A 323 55.87 -16.31 -17.64
N LEU A 324 54.75 -16.81 -18.17
CA LEU A 324 54.27 -18.14 -17.79
C LEU A 324 53.33 -18.74 -18.85
N PHE A 325 53.85 -19.77 -19.50
CA PHE A 325 53.10 -20.89 -20.07
C PHE A 325 52.31 -21.63 -18.98
N SER A 326 51.41 -22.53 -19.43
CA SER A 326 50.73 -23.60 -18.67
C SER A 326 49.37 -23.19 -18.08
N ALA A 327 48.32 -24.01 -18.04
CA ALA A 327 48.16 -25.40 -18.41
C ALA A 327 46.66 -25.68 -18.62
N LEU A 328 46.35 -26.56 -19.59
CA LEU A 328 45.16 -27.38 -19.55
C LEU A 328 45.11 -28.15 -18.21
N LYS A 329 43.97 -28.09 -17.52
CA LYS A 329 43.54 -29.17 -16.64
C LYS A 329 42.04 -29.41 -16.79
N ARG A 330 41.73 -30.62 -17.23
CA ARG A 330 40.45 -31.32 -17.07
C ARG A 330 40.04 -31.32 -15.60
N GLU A 331 38.75 -31.09 -15.34
CA GLU A 331 37.99 -31.73 -14.26
C GLU A 331 36.50 -31.70 -14.67
N LYS A 332 35.83 -32.83 -14.91
CA LYS A 332 35.33 -33.88 -14.00
C LYS A 332 33.87 -33.62 -13.64
N THR A 333 33.03 -34.33 -14.37
CA THR A 333 31.57 -34.48 -14.25
C THR A 333 31.19 -35.00 -12.86
N VAL A 334 30.37 -34.24 -12.12
CA VAL A 334 29.63 -34.71 -10.93
C VAL A 334 28.26 -34.00 -10.91
N VAL A 335 27.21 -34.81 -11.09
CA VAL A 335 25.76 -34.57 -10.80
C VAL A 335 25.58 -34.73 -9.27
N PRO A 336 24.66 -34.09 -8.49
CA PRO A 336 23.18 -34.11 -8.65
C PRO A 336 22.45 -32.93 -7.91
N PRO A 337 21.18 -33.01 -7.42
CA PRO A 337 19.98 -33.75 -7.83
C PRO A 337 18.76 -32.83 -8.12
N SER A 338 17.76 -33.46 -8.73
CA SER A 338 16.34 -33.11 -8.77
C SER A 338 15.72 -32.70 -7.40
N GLY A 339 14.88 -31.66 -7.42
CA GLY A 339 13.97 -31.23 -6.36
C GLY A 339 12.67 -30.65 -6.96
N PRO A 340 11.59 -30.51 -6.17
CA PRO A 340 10.34 -31.23 -6.40
C PRO A 340 9.27 -30.48 -7.21
N VAL A 341 8.50 -31.28 -7.96
CA VAL A 341 7.22 -30.90 -8.56
C VAL A 341 6.17 -30.82 -7.46
N ILE A 342 5.58 -29.65 -7.28
CA ILE A 342 4.41 -29.45 -6.42
C ILE A 342 3.20 -29.97 -7.19
N CYS A 343 2.72 -31.16 -6.83
CA CYS A 343 1.42 -31.66 -7.24
C CYS A 343 0.34 -30.96 -6.42
N PHE A 344 -0.58 -30.28 -7.10
CA PHE A 344 -1.83 -29.80 -6.51
C PHE A 344 -2.78 -30.99 -6.41
N GLU A 345 -3.12 -31.37 -5.18
CA GLU A 345 -4.10 -32.40 -4.85
C GLU A 345 -5.46 -31.71 -4.66
N GLU A 346 -6.35 -31.87 -5.63
CA GLU A 346 -7.73 -31.40 -5.58
C GLU A 346 -8.63 -32.61 -5.29
N GLN A 347 -9.06 -32.72 -4.04
CA GLN A 347 -10.20 -33.56 -3.65
C GLN A 347 -11.35 -32.65 -3.24
N ALA A 348 -12.45 -32.67 -3.99
CA ALA A 348 -13.79 -32.53 -3.43
C ALA A 348 -14.87 -33.02 -4.42
N SER A 349 -15.34 -34.22 -4.12
CA SER A 349 -16.76 -34.57 -3.94
C SER A 349 -17.79 -34.25 -5.03
N GLN A 350 -18.34 -35.37 -5.51
CA GLN A 350 -19.68 -35.55 -6.06
C GLN A 350 -20.77 -34.79 -5.29
N HIS A 351 -21.67 -34.11 -6.01
CA HIS A 351 -23.10 -34.19 -5.74
C HIS A 351 -23.94 -33.93 -7.01
N LEU A 352 -24.97 -34.76 -7.15
CA LEU A 352 -25.92 -34.88 -8.25
C LEU A 352 -26.96 -33.74 -8.31
N ALA A 353 -27.46 -33.53 -9.54
CA ALA A 353 -28.78 -33.00 -9.93
C ALA A 353 -29.06 -31.51 -9.59
N ASP A 354 -29.66 -30.66 -10.42
CA ASP A 354 -30.67 -30.88 -11.46
C ASP A 354 -30.63 -29.81 -12.57
N ARG A 355 -30.82 -30.32 -13.78
CA ARG A 355 -31.61 -29.79 -14.91
C ARG A 355 -32.37 -28.45 -14.71
N GLN A 356 -32.00 -27.41 -15.48
CA GLN A 356 -32.81 -26.85 -16.59
C GLN A 356 -32.15 -25.61 -17.22
N ARG A 357 -32.10 -25.63 -18.56
CA ARG A 357 -31.72 -24.52 -19.43
C ARG A 357 -32.90 -23.56 -19.61
N SER A 358 -32.61 -22.27 -19.78
CA SER A 358 -33.24 -21.46 -20.83
C SER A 358 -32.32 -20.32 -21.26
N MET A 359 -31.97 -20.34 -22.55
CA MET A 359 -31.32 -19.28 -23.31
C MET A 359 -32.21 -18.04 -23.37
N SER A 360 -31.65 -16.84 -23.27
CA SER A 360 -31.83 -15.75 -24.27
C SER A 360 -31.01 -14.51 -23.88
N THR A 361 -30.25 -14.01 -24.86
CA THR A 361 -29.69 -12.65 -24.94
C THR A 361 -30.72 -11.69 -25.58
N PRO A 362 -30.37 -10.42 -25.87
CA PRO A 362 -30.46 -9.23 -25.02
C PRO A 362 -31.56 -8.27 -25.50
N SER A 363 -32.03 -7.34 -24.65
CA SER A 363 -32.90 -6.24 -25.12
C SER A 363 -32.70 -4.95 -24.33
N THR A 364 -32.24 -3.95 -25.09
CA THR A 364 -32.49 -2.49 -25.07
C THR A 364 -33.14 -1.79 -23.88
N LEU A 365 -32.52 -0.65 -23.53
CA LEU A 365 -33.12 0.67 -23.21
C LEU A 365 -34.38 0.70 -22.34
N ALA A 366 -34.25 1.23 -21.12
CA ALA A 366 -35.06 2.36 -20.66
C ALA A 366 -34.54 2.90 -19.32
N GLU A 367 -34.69 4.21 -19.19
CA GLU A 367 -34.29 5.09 -18.11
C GLU A 367 -34.90 4.72 -16.74
N GLY A 368 -34.21 5.14 -15.68
CA GLY A 368 -34.90 5.63 -14.49
C GLY A 368 -34.48 5.02 -13.15
N ARG A 369 -34.02 5.93 -12.29
CA ARG A 369 -34.14 5.96 -10.82
C ARG A 369 -33.01 5.38 -9.97
N ASP A 370 -32.36 6.35 -9.32
CA ASP A 370 -32.02 6.38 -7.89
C ASP A 370 -31.02 5.33 -7.37
N SER A 371 -29.75 5.60 -7.64
CA SER A 371 -28.63 5.18 -6.82
C SER A 371 -28.66 5.89 -5.45
N ARG A 372 -29.26 5.26 -4.44
CA ARG A 372 -28.94 5.52 -3.02
C ARG A 372 -28.28 4.29 -2.41
N PHE A 373 -27.03 4.48 -2.01
CA PHE A 373 -26.24 3.53 -1.22
C PHE A 373 -26.93 3.16 0.10
N PRO A 374 -26.74 1.93 0.62
CA PRO A 374 -27.24 1.55 1.94
C PRO A 374 -26.43 2.24 3.04
N SER A 375 -27.14 3.00 3.88
CA SER A 375 -26.63 3.66 5.08
C SER A 375 -26.39 2.62 6.18
N ILE A 376 -25.14 2.46 6.58
CA ILE A 376 -24.69 1.58 7.66
C ILE A 376 -24.77 2.39 8.97
N CYS A 377 -25.96 2.44 9.57
CA CYS A 377 -26.15 2.88 10.96
C CYS A 377 -27.29 2.06 11.55
N SER A 378 -26.96 0.89 12.09
CA SER A 378 -27.85 0.09 12.93
C SER A 378 -27.62 0.50 14.38
N THR A 379 -28.49 1.32 14.94
CA THR A 379 -28.68 1.46 16.40
C THR A 379 -29.88 0.60 16.81
N PRO A 380 -29.84 -0.05 17.99
CA PRO A 380 -30.82 -1.06 18.36
C PRO A 380 -32.18 -0.48 18.78
N ASP A 381 -33.18 -1.34 18.63
CA ASP A 381 -34.60 -1.15 18.86
C ASP A 381 -34.98 -0.40 20.16
N ILE A 382 -35.64 0.76 19.98
CA ILE A 382 -36.47 1.39 21.01
C ILE A 382 -37.93 1.26 20.58
N LYS A 383 -38.72 0.61 21.45
CA LYS A 383 -40.17 0.35 21.33
C LYS A 383 -40.97 1.59 20.86
N PRO A 384 -41.99 1.41 20.01
CA PRO A 384 -42.83 2.50 19.52
C PRO A 384 -43.82 2.95 20.61
N ARG A 385 -43.73 4.23 21.01
CA ARG A 385 -44.83 4.97 21.63
C ARG A 385 -45.64 5.67 20.51
N PRO A 386 -46.97 5.84 20.68
CA PRO A 386 -47.85 6.25 19.59
C PRO A 386 -47.65 7.73 19.23
N SER A 387 -47.55 7.96 17.93
CA SER A 387 -47.45 9.26 17.27
C SER A 387 -48.79 10.00 17.20
N ASN A 388 -48.69 11.32 17.25
CA ASN A 388 -49.61 12.33 16.69
C ASN A 388 -50.72 12.88 17.60
N GLY A 389 -50.31 13.53 18.69
CA GLY A 389 -51.05 14.65 19.27
C GLY A 389 -50.64 15.96 18.60
N ARG A 390 -51.56 16.60 17.87
CA ARG A 390 -51.40 17.96 17.34
C ARG A 390 -50.98 18.92 18.47
N LEU A 391 -49.99 19.76 18.21
CA LEU A 391 -49.65 20.93 19.02
C LEU A 391 -50.87 21.83 19.17
N THR A 392 -51.62 21.65 20.25
CA THR A 392 -52.65 22.58 20.70
C THR A 392 -51.98 23.69 21.49
N LYS A 393 -52.42 24.93 21.21
CA LYS A 393 -51.96 26.13 21.91
C LYS A 393 -52.17 25.96 23.43
N PRO A 394 -51.26 26.47 24.27
CA PRO A 394 -51.39 26.37 25.72
C PRO A 394 -52.70 26.99 26.19
N ARG A 395 -53.41 26.30 27.09
CA ARG A 395 -54.64 26.82 27.71
C ARG A 395 -54.30 28.09 28.52
N PRO A 396 -55.11 29.15 28.43
CA PRO A 396 -54.92 30.34 29.26
C PRO A 396 -55.08 30.00 30.74
N LEU A 397 -54.29 30.65 31.59
CA LEU A 397 -54.32 30.46 33.04
C LEU A 397 -55.72 30.73 33.62
N PRO A 398 -56.14 29.98 34.65
CA PRO A 398 -57.40 30.23 35.35
C PRO A 398 -57.47 31.67 35.88
N LYS A 399 -58.59 32.37 35.64
CA LYS A 399 -58.82 33.75 36.09
C LYS A 399 -58.71 33.92 37.62
N GLU A 400 -58.84 32.84 38.37
CA GLU A 400 -58.69 32.82 39.83
C GLU A 400 -57.25 33.07 40.29
N MET A 401 -56.25 32.87 39.42
CA MET A 401 -54.85 33.25 39.71
C MET A 401 -54.52 34.71 39.38
N LEU A 402 -55.38 35.41 38.64
CA LEU A 402 -55.16 36.80 38.23
C LEU A 402 -55.72 37.83 39.21
N TYR A 403 -56.62 37.41 40.10
CA TYR A 403 -57.17 38.25 41.15
C TYR A 403 -57.14 37.47 42.45
N GLY A 404 -55.98 37.49 43.12
CA GLY A 404 -55.86 37.04 44.50
C GLY A 404 -56.81 37.84 45.39
N LYS A 405 -57.62 37.13 46.18
CA LYS A 405 -58.32 37.68 47.34
C LYS A 405 -57.38 37.80 48.52
#